data_AF-A0A812U6E5-F1
#
_entry.id   AF-A0A812U6E5-F1
#
_cell.length_a   1.000
_cell.length_b   1.000
_cell.length_c   1.000
_cell.angle_alpha   90.00
_cell.angle_beta   90.00
_cell.angle_gamma   90.00
#
_symmetry.space_group_name_H-M   'P 1'
#
loop_
_entity.id
_entity.type
_entity.pdbx_description
1 polymer ?
#
loop_
_entity_poly.entity_id
_entity_poly.type
_entity_poly.pdbx_seq_one_letter_code
_entity_poly.pdbx_strand_id
1 'polypeptide(L)'
;MGGRATSKPSPAIFKPSSLSSDGVLVLPVLGADVMCIRRQLRAAMASFPEFQKGADRLVLGSFGALGNPASFHHPCVRRCRWRCFEAALGVFRNYVQRFAESESWRLELLWDRLCVRKQGDKMSRETVHRDIAKYKLDSDKIFGGWLNLDCRAQFFHCVPRSHRQNHHGRHGFCREERGNQKMHRVEVEPGGLVVFYQDILHEVPRETVAEDSFRLFVGWRLTQSDRSLQDLAATADPGIPDTDAIFDTQGVPLLPSGQKPPMYAKNHLLFWRKGLVAWSDQSVRDSCKQQTKCGGLKVLLAPRWFGSLQSLGLPLYNEYTDEEKSIMCLAWCISEALGSIPSLGLFIPCEKSTIVGGGSSPQSTNMPAMLTRILALTALLQTLATACNEDCMLQVFSDVDDTFISSGGRIVWS
;
A
#
# COMPACT_ATOMS: atom_id res chain seq x y z
N MET A 1 13.29 -22.09 39.97
CA MET A 1 12.86 -23.02 38.90
C MET A 1 12.33 -22.21 37.72
N GLY A 2 13.12 -22.03 36.67
CA GLY A 2 12.68 -21.32 35.45
C GLY A 2 11.88 -22.27 34.56
N GLY A 3 10.55 -22.22 34.63
CA GLY A 3 9.69 -22.97 33.72
C GLY A 3 9.97 -22.57 32.28
N ARG A 4 10.41 -23.51 31.46
CA ARG A 4 10.62 -23.31 30.01
C ARG A 4 9.27 -22.94 29.42
N ALA A 5 9.09 -21.67 29.04
CA ALA A 5 7.85 -21.21 28.41
C ALA A 5 7.66 -22.02 27.12
N THR A 6 6.71 -22.94 27.10
CA THR A 6 6.33 -23.68 25.90
C THR A 6 5.79 -22.67 24.89
N SER A 7 6.53 -22.42 23.82
CA SER A 7 6.09 -21.54 22.74
C SER A 7 4.76 -22.06 22.20
N LYS A 8 3.70 -21.25 22.27
CA LYS A 8 2.42 -21.60 21.64
C LYS A 8 2.66 -21.88 20.17
N PRO A 9 2.09 -22.95 19.59
CA PRO A 9 2.25 -23.26 18.18
C PRO A 9 1.71 -22.09 17.34
N SER A 10 2.46 -21.71 16.30
CA SER A 10 2.04 -20.69 15.35
C SER A 10 0.72 -21.12 14.68
N PRO A 11 -0.21 -20.19 14.41
CA PRO A 11 -1.42 -20.52 13.66
C PRO A 11 -1.10 -21.12 12.29
N ALA A 12 -2.01 -21.97 11.79
CA ALA A 12 -1.88 -22.60 10.48
C ALA A 12 -1.93 -21.56 9.35
N ILE A 13 -1.17 -21.81 8.28
CA ILE A 13 -1.20 -20.99 7.07
C ILE A 13 -2.52 -21.27 6.34
N PHE A 14 -3.20 -20.20 5.93
CA PHE A 14 -4.44 -20.23 5.14
C PHE A 14 -4.17 -19.62 3.76
N LYS A 15 -4.58 -20.33 2.72
CA LYS A 15 -4.49 -19.88 1.33
C LYS A 15 -5.85 -19.35 0.88
N PRO A 16 -6.04 -18.03 0.79
CA PRO A 16 -7.33 -17.47 0.36
C PRO A 16 -7.63 -17.80 -1.10
N SER A 17 -8.91 -18.02 -1.40
CA SER A 17 -9.40 -18.34 -2.74
C SER A 17 -9.99 -17.11 -3.43
N SER A 18 -10.76 -16.30 -2.71
CA SER A 18 -11.35 -15.08 -3.24
C SER A 18 -11.72 -14.11 -2.11
N LEU A 19 -11.80 -12.83 -2.46
CA LEU A 19 -12.24 -11.79 -1.54
C LEU A 19 -13.68 -12.07 -1.04
N SER A 20 -14.60 -12.45 -1.94
CA SER A 20 -16.01 -12.71 -1.56
C SER A 20 -16.18 -13.88 -0.59
N SER A 21 -15.47 -15.00 -0.83
CA SER A 21 -15.56 -16.21 -0.01
C SER A 21 -14.87 -16.06 1.32
N ASP A 22 -13.61 -15.62 1.30
CA ASP A 22 -12.71 -15.71 2.45
C ASP A 22 -12.50 -14.39 3.19
N GLY A 23 -12.92 -13.27 2.59
CA GLY A 23 -12.78 -11.94 3.17
C GLY A 23 -11.38 -11.34 3.02
N VAL A 24 -10.46 -12.08 2.41
CA VAL A 24 -9.06 -11.70 2.20
C VAL A 24 -8.54 -12.35 0.91
N LEU A 25 -7.60 -11.68 0.25
CA LEU A 25 -6.91 -12.13 -0.95
C LEU A 25 -5.49 -11.57 -0.96
N VAL A 26 -4.56 -12.26 -1.64
CA VAL A 26 -3.19 -11.77 -1.85
C VAL A 26 -2.93 -11.69 -3.35
N LEU A 27 -2.39 -10.55 -3.79
CA LEU A 27 -2.14 -10.22 -5.20
C LEU A 27 -0.64 -9.99 -5.44
N PRO A 28 -0.06 -10.50 -6.54
CA PRO A 28 1.27 -10.10 -6.94
C PRO A 28 1.25 -8.66 -7.48
N VAL A 29 2.18 -7.81 -7.02
CA VAL A 29 2.27 -6.41 -7.49
C VAL A 29 3.64 -6.09 -8.07
N LEU A 30 4.71 -6.31 -7.29
CA LEU A 30 6.06 -5.88 -7.70
C LEU A 30 6.92 -7.00 -8.30
N GLY A 31 6.62 -8.27 -7.99
CA GLY A 31 7.47 -9.39 -8.38
C GLY A 31 8.94 -9.16 -8.00
N ALA A 32 9.86 -9.27 -8.97
CA ALA A 32 11.29 -9.07 -8.77
C ALA A 32 11.70 -7.61 -8.44
N ASP A 33 10.83 -6.62 -8.72
CA ASP A 33 11.16 -5.21 -8.54
C ASP A 33 11.12 -4.73 -7.08
N VAL A 34 10.62 -5.57 -6.15
CA VAL A 34 10.49 -5.21 -4.73
C VAL A 34 11.79 -4.66 -4.13
N MET A 35 12.94 -5.22 -4.51
CA MET A 35 14.25 -4.77 -4.03
C MET A 35 14.65 -3.40 -4.58
N CYS A 36 14.30 -3.12 -5.84
CA CYS A 36 14.54 -1.82 -6.46
C CYS A 36 13.67 -0.75 -5.78
N ILE A 37 12.37 -1.03 -5.63
CA ILE A 37 11.42 -0.14 -4.96
C ILE A 37 11.81 0.12 -3.51
N ARG A 38 12.23 -0.92 -2.76
CA ARG A 38 12.72 -0.76 -1.39
C ARG A 38 13.91 0.21 -1.30
N ARG A 39 14.85 0.13 -2.25
CA ARG A 39 16.00 1.04 -2.31
C ARG A 39 15.58 2.48 -2.62
N GLN A 40 14.69 2.64 -3.60
CA GLN A 40 14.12 3.95 -3.95
C GLN A 40 13.37 4.56 -2.77
N LEU A 41 12.62 3.76 -2.02
CA LEU A 41 11.89 4.22 -0.84
C LEU A 41 12.82 4.65 0.29
N ARG A 42 13.92 3.92 0.53
CA ARG A 42 14.96 4.37 1.48
C ARG A 42 15.57 5.71 1.08
N ALA A 43 15.87 5.89 -0.20
CA ALA A 43 16.36 7.17 -0.72
C ALA A 43 15.31 8.29 -0.56
N ALA A 44 14.05 8.00 -0.88
CA ALA A 44 12.93 8.92 -0.70
C ALA A 44 12.81 9.40 0.74
N MET A 45 12.78 8.47 1.70
CA MET A 45 12.70 8.80 3.13
C MET A 45 13.89 9.61 3.63
N ALA A 46 15.10 9.33 3.14
CA ALA A 46 16.29 10.11 3.48
C ALA A 46 16.24 11.55 2.93
N SER A 47 15.39 11.79 1.92
CA SER A 47 15.15 13.11 1.31
C SER A 47 13.90 13.82 1.83
N PHE A 48 13.16 13.26 2.78
CA PHE A 48 11.96 13.91 3.31
C PHE A 48 12.29 15.28 3.92
N PRO A 49 11.66 16.37 3.45
CA PRO A 49 12.03 17.73 3.82
C PRO A 49 11.72 18.09 5.27
N GLU A 50 10.89 17.31 5.96
CA GLU A 50 10.53 17.52 7.37
C GLU A 50 11.66 17.12 8.34
N PHE A 51 12.60 16.28 7.88
CA PHE A 51 13.58 15.62 8.74
C PHE A 51 15.01 16.12 8.52
N GLN A 52 15.83 15.96 9.56
CA GLN A 52 17.27 16.19 9.52
C GLN A 52 17.95 15.15 8.63
N LYS A 53 19.04 15.54 7.97
CA LYS A 53 19.83 14.60 7.18
C LYS A 53 20.40 13.51 8.10
N GLY A 54 20.16 12.25 7.77
CA GLY A 54 20.60 11.12 8.58
C GLY A 54 19.71 10.80 9.78
N ALA A 55 18.50 11.38 9.86
CA ALA A 55 17.52 10.99 10.87
C ALA A 55 17.27 9.47 10.84
N ASP A 56 17.57 8.79 11.94
CA ASP A 56 17.45 7.32 12.02
C ASP A 56 15.98 6.89 12.14
N ARG A 57 15.19 7.62 12.94
CA ARG A 57 13.79 7.30 13.24
C ARG A 57 12.88 8.46 12.88
N LEU A 58 11.99 8.22 11.93
CA LEU A 58 11.06 9.26 11.43
C LEU A 58 9.77 9.36 12.24
N VAL A 59 9.43 8.34 13.04
CA VAL A 59 8.21 8.30 13.85
C VAL A 59 8.45 7.57 15.17
N LEU A 60 7.76 7.96 16.24
CA LEU A 60 7.81 7.24 17.51
C LEU A 60 6.61 6.30 17.69
N GLY A 61 6.87 5.21 18.41
CA GLY A 61 5.89 4.16 18.67
C GLY A 61 6.24 2.88 17.94
N SER A 62 5.81 1.77 18.52
CA SER A 62 6.08 0.41 18.03
C SER A 62 5.45 0.11 16.67
N PHE A 63 4.39 0.83 16.30
CA PHE A 63 3.67 0.58 15.05
C PHE A 63 4.48 0.97 13.81
N GLY A 64 5.31 2.02 13.90
CA GLY A 64 6.21 2.45 12.82
C GLY A 64 5.53 3.15 11.63
N ALA A 65 4.23 3.43 11.69
CA ALA A 65 3.52 4.10 10.60
C ALA A 65 3.68 5.62 10.67
N LEU A 66 4.23 6.17 9.59
CA LEU A 66 4.54 7.59 9.44
C LEU A 66 3.27 8.44 9.34
N GLY A 67 3.37 9.69 9.80
CA GLY A 67 2.26 10.65 9.80
C GLY A 67 2.67 12.04 9.29
N ASN A 68 3.74 12.11 8.49
CA ASN A 68 4.24 13.33 7.88
C ASN A 68 3.82 13.43 6.40
N PRO A 69 3.63 14.63 5.84
CA PRO A 69 3.21 14.84 4.46
C PRO A 69 4.00 14.04 3.41
N ALA A 70 5.33 14.08 3.46
CA ALA A 70 6.14 13.42 2.44
C ALA A 70 5.92 11.91 2.38
N SER A 71 5.53 11.28 3.48
CA SER A 71 5.15 9.86 3.50
C SER A 71 3.87 9.54 2.73
N PHE A 72 3.09 10.56 2.35
CA PHE A 72 1.92 10.45 1.46
C PHE A 72 2.24 10.96 0.05
N HIS A 73 2.93 12.09 -0.09
CA HIS A 73 3.05 12.78 -1.38
C HIS A 73 4.36 12.56 -2.12
N HIS A 74 5.34 11.84 -1.58
CA HIS A 74 6.58 11.60 -2.32
C HIS A 74 6.29 10.75 -3.59
N PRO A 75 6.84 11.09 -4.79
CA PRO A 75 6.54 10.39 -6.05
C PRO A 75 6.73 8.87 -6.01
N CYS A 76 7.78 8.39 -5.33
CA CYS A 76 7.99 6.95 -5.11
C CYS A 76 6.80 6.28 -4.37
N VAL A 77 6.20 6.95 -3.37
CA VAL A 77 5.04 6.42 -2.64
C VAL A 77 3.79 6.47 -3.51
N ARG A 78 3.56 7.57 -4.24
CA ARG A 78 2.43 7.68 -5.19
C ARG A 78 2.45 6.56 -6.22
N ARG A 79 3.64 6.30 -6.82
CA ARG A 79 3.86 5.19 -7.75
C ARG A 79 3.52 3.83 -7.14
N CYS A 80 3.87 3.59 -5.88
CA CYS A 80 3.50 2.34 -5.20
C CYS A 80 1.98 2.20 -5.04
N ARG A 81 1.26 3.30 -4.71
CA ARG A 81 -0.22 3.28 -4.65
C ARG A 81 -0.84 3.00 -6.00
N TRP A 82 -0.33 3.62 -7.06
CA TRP A 82 -0.76 3.35 -8.44
C TRP A 82 -0.63 1.87 -8.80
N ARG A 83 0.54 1.26 -8.56
CA ARG A 83 0.76 -0.18 -8.79
C ARG A 83 -0.21 -1.06 -7.99
N CYS A 84 -0.52 -0.69 -6.75
CA CYS A 84 -1.53 -1.40 -5.95
C CYS A 84 -2.93 -1.27 -6.56
N PHE A 85 -3.29 -0.09 -7.03
CA PHE A 85 -4.58 0.15 -7.69
C PHE A 85 -4.72 -0.68 -8.96
N GLU A 86 -3.72 -0.65 -9.85
CA GLU A 86 -3.69 -1.44 -11.10
C GLU A 86 -3.90 -2.94 -10.81
N ALA A 87 -3.15 -3.49 -9.86
CA ALA A 87 -3.25 -4.90 -9.50
C ALA A 87 -4.62 -5.28 -8.91
N ALA A 88 -5.23 -4.39 -8.13
CA ALA A 88 -6.52 -4.63 -7.49
C ALA A 88 -7.73 -4.37 -8.43
N LEU A 89 -7.56 -3.59 -9.50
CA LEU A 89 -8.65 -3.15 -10.36
C LEU A 89 -9.44 -4.30 -10.98
N GLY A 90 -8.75 -5.32 -11.50
CA GLY A 90 -9.38 -6.50 -12.08
C GLY A 90 -10.18 -7.31 -11.05
N VAL A 91 -9.68 -7.40 -9.81
CA VAL A 91 -10.36 -8.08 -8.71
C VAL A 91 -11.66 -7.37 -8.36
N PHE A 92 -11.63 -6.05 -8.23
CA PHE A 92 -12.83 -5.26 -7.90
C PHE A 92 -13.85 -5.20 -9.03
N ARG A 93 -13.41 -5.19 -10.30
CA ARG A 93 -14.29 -5.36 -11.47
C ARG A 93 -15.04 -6.68 -11.40
N ASN A 94 -14.32 -7.79 -11.29
CA ASN A 94 -14.91 -9.13 -11.20
C ASN A 94 -15.79 -9.29 -9.95
N TYR A 95 -15.41 -8.63 -8.85
CA TYR A 95 -16.19 -8.62 -7.62
C TYR A 95 -17.56 -7.96 -7.89
N VAL A 96 -17.59 -6.72 -8.39
CA VAL A 96 -18.82 -5.96 -8.67
C VAL A 96 -19.75 -6.65 -9.66
N GLN A 97 -19.21 -7.22 -10.74
CA GLN A 97 -20.00 -7.93 -11.75
C GLN A 97 -20.85 -9.08 -11.19
N ARG A 98 -20.47 -9.66 -10.05
CA ARG A 98 -21.19 -10.79 -9.44
C ARG A 98 -22.40 -10.39 -8.60
N PHE A 99 -22.60 -9.11 -8.29
CA PHE A 99 -23.70 -8.68 -7.42
C PHE A 99 -24.37 -7.37 -7.83
N ALA A 100 -23.84 -6.63 -8.81
CA ALA A 100 -24.43 -5.39 -9.27
C ALA A 100 -25.02 -5.56 -10.67
N GLU A 101 -26.32 -5.85 -10.74
CA GLU A 101 -27.01 -6.02 -12.02
C GLU A 101 -27.40 -4.69 -12.68
N SER A 102 -27.40 -3.56 -11.96
CA SER A 102 -27.90 -2.28 -12.50
C SER A 102 -27.29 -0.99 -11.94
N GLU A 103 -26.33 -1.07 -11.00
CA GLU A 103 -25.83 0.11 -10.29
C GLU A 103 -24.42 0.50 -10.75
N SER A 104 -24.19 1.82 -10.90
CA SER A 104 -22.86 2.36 -11.20
C SER A 104 -22.01 2.36 -9.93
N TRP A 105 -21.12 1.36 -9.82
CA TRP A 105 -20.13 1.29 -8.75
C TRP A 105 -18.84 1.98 -9.16
N ARG A 106 -18.23 2.67 -8.20
CA ARG A 106 -16.94 3.36 -8.34
C ARG A 106 -15.91 2.75 -7.39
N LEU A 107 -14.65 2.76 -7.81
CA LEU A 107 -13.51 2.36 -6.99
C LEU A 107 -12.70 3.58 -6.57
N GLU A 108 -12.48 3.72 -5.26
CA GLU A 108 -11.58 4.69 -4.67
C GLU A 108 -10.45 3.97 -3.93
N LEU A 109 -9.22 4.42 -4.14
CA LEU A 109 -8.08 4.09 -3.30
C LEU A 109 -8.06 5.03 -2.10
N LEU A 110 -8.09 4.45 -0.90
CA LEU A 110 -8.06 5.17 0.35
C LEU A 110 -6.62 5.41 0.80
N TRP A 111 -6.35 6.63 1.26
CA TRP A 111 -5.07 7.01 1.82
C TRP A 111 -4.76 6.26 3.11
N ASP A 112 -3.57 5.68 3.19
CA ASP A 112 -3.01 5.19 4.45
C ASP A 112 -1.48 5.31 4.42
N ARG A 113 -0.87 4.93 5.54
CA ARG A 113 0.47 5.30 5.94
C ARG A 113 1.52 4.39 5.35
N LEU A 114 2.68 4.98 5.08
CA LEU A 114 3.91 4.21 4.99
C LEU A 114 4.34 3.77 6.39
N CYS A 115 4.65 2.49 6.54
CA CYS A 115 5.14 1.89 7.78
C CYS A 115 6.57 1.44 7.64
N VAL A 116 7.39 1.87 8.59
CA VAL A 116 8.82 1.58 8.66
C VAL A 116 9.14 1.19 10.09
N ARG A 117 9.59 -0.05 10.26
CA ARG A 117 10.05 -0.56 11.54
C ARG A 117 11.52 -0.87 11.43
N LYS A 118 12.28 -0.52 12.46
CA LYS A 118 13.71 -0.82 12.52
C LYS A 118 13.92 -2.20 13.14
N GLN A 119 15.01 -2.85 12.77
CA GLN A 119 15.47 -4.03 13.48
C GLN A 119 15.47 -3.80 15.00
N GLY A 120 14.92 -4.75 15.76
CA GLY A 120 14.81 -4.69 17.21
C GLY A 120 13.55 -3.98 17.73
N ASP A 121 12.75 -3.35 16.86
CA ASP A 121 11.46 -2.78 17.27
C ASP A 121 10.54 -3.86 17.84
N LYS A 122 9.89 -3.54 18.97
CA LYS A 122 8.97 -4.45 19.65
C LYS A 122 7.54 -4.04 19.34
N MET A 123 6.84 -4.84 18.55
CA MET A 123 5.43 -4.64 18.27
C MET A 123 4.60 -4.99 19.51
N SER A 124 3.74 -4.08 19.92
CA SER A 124 2.73 -4.36 20.93
C SER A 124 1.70 -5.31 20.34
N ARG A 125 1.24 -6.29 21.12
CA ARG A 125 0.10 -7.11 20.72
C ARG A 125 -1.11 -6.20 20.56
N GLU A 126 -1.74 -6.26 19.40
CA GLU A 126 -3.08 -5.74 19.21
C GLU A 126 -4.08 -6.85 19.49
N THR A 127 -5.15 -6.53 20.22
CA THR A 127 -6.21 -7.51 20.47
C THR A 127 -6.98 -7.79 19.19
N VAL A 128 -7.66 -8.95 19.12
CA VAL A 128 -8.58 -9.24 18.02
C VAL A 128 -9.60 -8.11 17.89
N HIS A 129 -9.74 -7.58 16.68
CA HIS A 129 -10.59 -6.44 16.41
C HIS A 129 -11.07 -6.43 14.95
N ARG A 130 -12.00 -5.52 14.69
CA ARG A 130 -12.42 -5.07 13.36
C ARG A 130 -12.10 -3.59 13.23
N ASP A 131 -11.77 -3.17 12.02
CA ASP A 131 -11.65 -1.76 11.69
C ASP A 131 -12.90 -1.27 10.97
N ILE A 132 -13.35 -0.06 11.29
CA ILE A 132 -14.53 0.55 10.68
C ILE A 132 -14.19 1.96 10.21
N ALA A 133 -14.46 2.23 8.94
CA ALA A 133 -14.26 3.56 8.37
C ALA A 133 -15.31 4.54 8.93
N LYS A 134 -14.87 5.71 9.39
CA LYS A 134 -15.71 6.63 10.17
C LYS A 134 -16.76 7.35 9.30
N TYR A 135 -16.39 7.72 8.09
CA TYR A 135 -17.20 8.56 7.19
C TYR A 135 -17.80 7.78 6.01
N LYS A 136 -17.78 6.45 6.06
CA LYS A 136 -18.39 5.63 5.01
C LYS A 136 -19.91 5.80 5.01
N LEU A 137 -20.51 5.69 3.84
CA LEU A 137 -21.96 5.55 3.68
C LEU A 137 -22.37 4.10 3.97
N ASP A 138 -23.67 3.89 4.22
CA ASP A 138 -24.20 2.56 4.53
C ASP A 138 -24.04 1.57 3.37
N SER A 139 -24.13 2.04 2.13
CA SER A 139 -23.93 1.24 0.92
C SER A 139 -22.46 0.95 0.60
N ASP A 140 -21.52 1.64 1.25
CA ASP A 140 -20.11 1.49 0.95
C ASP A 140 -19.55 0.16 1.45
N LYS A 141 -18.70 -0.45 0.62
CA LYS A 141 -17.87 -1.59 1.02
C LYS A 141 -16.42 -1.12 1.15
N ILE A 142 -15.85 -1.31 2.33
CA ILE A 142 -14.50 -0.84 2.64
C ILE A 142 -13.56 -2.03 2.81
N PHE A 143 -12.39 -1.90 2.19
CA PHE A 143 -11.35 -2.90 2.18
C PHE A 143 -10.05 -2.28 2.70
N GLY A 144 -9.38 -2.98 3.60
CA GLY A 144 -8.03 -2.66 4.03
C GLY A 144 -7.01 -3.47 3.23
N GLY A 145 -5.75 -3.07 3.33
CA GLY A 145 -4.65 -3.77 2.72
C GLY A 145 -3.29 -3.15 2.97
N TRP A 146 -2.27 -3.86 2.52
CA TRP A 146 -0.92 -3.32 2.49
C TRP A 146 -0.03 -4.07 1.51
N LEU A 147 0.91 -3.33 0.93
CA LEU A 147 1.97 -3.83 0.07
C LEU A 147 3.18 -4.25 0.91
N ASN A 148 3.62 -5.50 0.74
CA ASN A 148 4.86 -5.99 1.32
C ASN A 148 6.06 -5.42 0.57
N LEU A 149 6.83 -4.55 1.23
CA LEU A 149 8.04 -3.93 0.68
C LEU A 149 9.33 -4.54 1.27
N ASP A 150 9.20 -5.68 1.95
CA ASP A 150 10.32 -6.48 2.44
C ASP A 150 10.81 -7.49 1.41
N CYS A 151 12.02 -8.00 1.64
CA CYS A 151 12.59 -9.14 0.91
C CYS A 151 12.14 -10.49 1.48
N ARG A 152 11.25 -10.49 2.47
CA ARG A 152 10.72 -11.67 3.14
C ARG A 152 9.20 -11.63 3.18
N ALA A 153 8.60 -12.81 3.24
CA ALA A 153 7.18 -12.94 3.48
C ALA A 153 6.79 -12.28 4.82
N GLN A 154 5.63 -11.63 4.80
CA GLN A 154 4.98 -11.08 5.98
C GLN A 154 3.64 -11.78 6.18
N PHE A 155 3.07 -11.70 7.38
CA PHE A 155 1.85 -12.43 7.70
C PHE A 155 0.74 -11.50 8.15
N PHE A 156 -0.44 -11.70 7.56
CA PHE A 156 -1.69 -11.13 8.03
C PHE A 156 -2.41 -12.18 8.89
N HIS A 157 -2.81 -11.81 10.11
CA HIS A 157 -3.45 -12.72 11.05
C HIS A 157 -4.93 -12.39 11.11
N CYS A 158 -5.77 -13.26 10.57
CA CYS A 158 -7.22 -13.05 10.54
C CYS A 158 -8.03 -14.31 10.81
N VAL A 159 -9.32 -14.13 11.03
CA VAL A 159 -10.32 -15.19 10.98
C VAL A 159 -10.99 -15.12 9.61
N PRO A 160 -10.67 -16.03 8.67
CA PRO A 160 -11.31 -16.04 7.35
C PRO A 160 -12.83 -16.08 7.47
N ARG A 161 -13.53 -15.44 6.54
CA ARG A 161 -14.99 -15.38 6.43
C ARG A 161 -15.71 -14.60 7.54
N SER A 162 -15.00 -14.01 8.50
CA SER A 162 -15.65 -13.31 9.61
C SER A 162 -16.31 -11.99 9.18
N HIS A 163 -15.99 -11.44 8.00
CA HIS A 163 -16.65 -10.27 7.40
C HIS A 163 -18.15 -10.51 7.12
N ARG A 164 -18.58 -11.78 7.04
CA ARG A 164 -19.98 -12.16 6.86
C ARG A 164 -20.79 -12.18 8.16
N GLN A 165 -20.13 -11.93 9.28
CA GLN A 165 -20.77 -11.97 10.59
C GLN A 165 -21.33 -10.61 10.94
N ASN A 166 -22.54 -10.61 11.48
CA ASN A 166 -23.11 -9.41 12.09
C ASN A 166 -22.21 -8.98 13.25
N HIS A 167 -21.85 -7.69 13.27
CA HIS A 167 -21.06 -7.10 14.34
C HIS A 167 -21.74 -5.84 14.86
N HIS A 168 -21.48 -5.50 16.13
CA HIS A 168 -22.13 -4.40 16.83
C HIS A 168 -21.27 -3.11 16.88
N GLY A 169 -20.08 -3.14 16.28
CA GLY A 169 -19.19 -1.99 16.20
C GLY A 169 -19.76 -0.88 15.33
N ARG A 170 -19.65 0.38 15.79
CA ARG A 170 -20.14 1.55 15.04
C ARG A 170 -19.04 2.31 14.28
N HIS A 171 -17.77 2.25 14.71
CA HIS A 171 -16.67 3.07 14.17
C HIS A 171 -15.30 2.66 14.77
N GLY A 172 -14.21 2.88 14.01
CA GLY A 172 -12.83 2.75 14.49
C GLY A 172 -12.40 1.32 14.85
N PHE A 173 -11.58 1.21 15.89
CA PHE A 173 -11.06 -0.06 16.44
C PHE A 173 -12.11 -0.74 17.33
N CYS A 174 -12.87 -1.68 16.77
CA CYS A 174 -13.89 -2.42 17.51
C CYS A 174 -13.31 -3.73 18.04
N ARG A 175 -12.97 -3.75 19.33
CA ARG A 175 -12.49 -4.98 20.00
C ARG A 175 -13.62 -6.00 20.07
N GLU A 176 -13.34 -7.23 19.67
CA GLU A 176 -14.29 -8.34 19.71
C GLU A 176 -13.70 -9.58 20.38
N GLU A 177 -14.59 -10.41 20.93
CA GLU A 177 -14.23 -11.73 21.38
C GLU A 177 -14.22 -12.70 20.21
N ARG A 178 -13.11 -13.41 20.04
CA ARG A 178 -12.96 -14.42 18.98
C ARG A 178 -13.93 -15.62 19.14
N GLY A 179 -14.44 -15.85 20.35
CA GLY A 179 -15.10 -17.09 20.72
C GLY A 179 -14.25 -18.32 20.34
N ASN A 180 -14.89 -19.30 19.70
CA ASN A 180 -14.27 -20.55 19.25
C ASN A 180 -13.61 -20.46 17.87
N GLN A 181 -13.61 -19.29 17.23
CA GLN A 181 -13.04 -19.16 15.89
C GLN A 181 -11.52 -19.31 15.92
N LYS A 182 -10.97 -19.94 14.88
CA LYS A 182 -9.54 -20.13 14.74
C LYS A 182 -8.92 -18.95 14.02
N MET A 183 -7.84 -18.42 14.58
CA MET A 183 -6.98 -17.44 13.90
C MET A 183 -6.12 -18.18 12.87
N HIS A 184 -5.92 -17.58 11.71
CA HIS A 184 -5.10 -18.10 10.63
C HIS A 184 -4.04 -17.08 10.21
N ARG A 185 -2.97 -17.57 9.59
CA ARG A 185 -1.94 -16.73 8.97
C ARG A 185 -2.13 -16.76 7.46
N VAL A 186 -2.29 -15.58 6.86
CA VAL A 186 -2.22 -15.39 5.41
C VAL A 186 -0.83 -14.86 5.08
N GLU A 187 -0.11 -15.61 4.26
CA GLU A 187 1.23 -15.24 3.82
C GLU A 187 1.16 -14.19 2.71
N VAL A 188 1.95 -13.14 2.85
CA VAL A 188 2.07 -12.04 1.89
C VAL A 188 3.52 -12.01 1.44
N GLU A 189 3.77 -12.55 0.26
CA GLU A 189 5.11 -12.65 -0.32
C GLU A 189 5.75 -11.27 -0.55
N PRO A 190 7.09 -11.17 -0.70
CA PRO A 190 7.78 -9.96 -1.14
C PRO A 190 7.12 -9.35 -2.38
N GLY A 191 6.76 -8.07 -2.31
CA GLY A 191 6.08 -7.38 -3.41
C GLY A 191 4.61 -7.79 -3.59
N GLY A 192 4.06 -8.63 -2.71
CA GLY A 192 2.66 -8.99 -2.65
C GLY A 192 1.81 -7.95 -1.92
N LEU A 193 0.56 -7.81 -2.34
CA LEU A 193 -0.45 -6.94 -1.74
C LEU A 193 -1.53 -7.81 -1.12
N VAL A 194 -1.76 -7.65 0.18
CA VAL A 194 -2.95 -8.23 0.81
C VAL A 194 -4.11 -7.25 0.71
N VAL A 195 -5.28 -7.75 0.34
CA VAL A 195 -6.55 -7.03 0.29
C VAL A 195 -7.54 -7.79 1.15
N PHE A 196 -8.24 -7.12 2.06
CA PHE A 196 -9.21 -7.76 2.95
C PHE A 196 -10.37 -6.83 3.24
N TYR A 197 -11.54 -7.37 3.59
CA TYR A 197 -12.65 -6.56 4.11
C TYR A 197 -12.19 -5.87 5.39
N GLN A 198 -12.34 -4.55 5.49
CA GLN A 198 -11.82 -3.81 6.62
C GLN A 198 -12.41 -4.29 7.97
N ASP A 199 -13.65 -4.79 7.92
CA ASP A 199 -14.35 -5.36 9.07
C ASP A 199 -14.00 -6.84 9.35
N ILE A 200 -13.03 -7.47 8.66
CA ILE A 200 -12.58 -8.82 9.01
C ILE A 200 -11.95 -8.83 10.42
N LEU A 201 -12.16 -9.90 11.18
CA LEU A 201 -11.52 -10.08 12.49
C LEU A 201 -10.05 -10.36 12.27
N HIS A 202 -9.21 -9.51 12.82
CA HIS A 202 -7.77 -9.65 12.69
C HIS A 202 -7.05 -9.19 13.96
N GLU A 203 -5.77 -9.55 14.06
CA GLU A 203 -4.89 -9.09 15.15
C GLU A 203 -3.48 -8.81 14.63
N VAL A 204 -2.72 -8.02 15.39
CA VAL A 204 -1.27 -7.86 15.18
C VAL A 204 -0.55 -8.61 16.30
N PRO A 205 0.18 -9.69 15.98
CA PRO A 205 0.91 -10.45 16.99
C PRO A 205 2.01 -9.62 17.63
N ARG A 206 2.35 -9.95 18.88
CA ARG A 206 3.54 -9.39 19.54
C ARG A 206 4.77 -10.07 18.99
N GLU A 207 5.60 -9.30 18.29
CA GLU A 207 6.86 -9.79 17.74
C GLU A 207 7.95 -8.72 17.89
N THR A 208 9.20 -9.16 17.84
CA THR A 208 10.36 -8.27 17.69
C THR A 208 10.80 -8.34 16.25
N VAL A 209 10.90 -7.19 15.59
CA VAL A 209 11.24 -7.14 14.17
C VAL A 209 12.71 -7.56 13.99
N ALA A 210 12.94 -8.63 13.24
CA ALA A 210 14.28 -9.21 13.09
C ALA A 210 15.20 -8.38 12.18
N GLU A 211 14.62 -7.64 11.24
CA GLU A 211 15.29 -6.79 10.24
C GLU A 211 14.42 -5.56 9.97
N ASP A 212 14.94 -4.53 9.32
CA ASP A 212 14.09 -3.40 8.95
C ASP A 212 12.89 -3.86 8.09
N SER A 213 11.68 -3.47 8.48
CA SER A 213 10.44 -3.89 7.85
C SER A 213 9.64 -2.73 7.28
N PHE A 214 9.14 -2.90 6.06
CA PHE A 214 8.47 -1.89 5.26
C PHE A 214 7.13 -2.40 4.78
N ARG A 215 6.10 -1.58 5.00
CA ARG A 215 4.75 -1.80 4.46
C ARG A 215 4.20 -0.47 3.96
N LEU A 216 3.52 -0.48 2.84
CA LEU A 216 2.65 0.63 2.47
C LEU A 216 1.21 0.21 2.70
N PHE A 217 0.56 0.79 3.71
CA PHE A 217 -0.87 0.60 3.91
C PHE A 217 -1.65 1.32 2.81
N VAL A 218 -2.68 0.66 2.30
CA VAL A 218 -3.62 1.17 1.30
C VAL A 218 -5.00 0.58 1.60
N GLY A 219 -6.05 1.34 1.36
CA GLY A 219 -7.42 0.82 1.42
C GLY A 219 -8.14 1.00 0.09
N TRP A 220 -9.33 0.41 0.00
CA TRP A 220 -10.23 0.62 -1.12
C TRP A 220 -11.65 0.83 -0.61
N ARG A 221 -12.39 1.61 -1.38
CA ARG A 221 -13.82 1.83 -1.18
C ARG A 221 -14.54 1.57 -2.48
N LEU A 222 -15.48 0.63 -2.43
CA LEU A 222 -16.53 0.50 -3.44
C LEU A 222 -17.73 1.30 -2.98
N THR A 223 -18.19 2.22 -3.82
CA THR A 223 -19.29 3.13 -3.50
C THR A 223 -20.11 3.46 -4.74
N GLN A 224 -21.32 3.96 -4.52
CA GLN A 224 -22.16 4.57 -5.54
C GLN A 224 -22.11 6.11 -5.49
N SER A 225 -21.49 6.67 -4.46
CA SER A 225 -21.30 8.11 -4.32
C SER A 225 -20.28 8.62 -5.32
N ASP A 226 -20.47 9.85 -5.78
CA ASP A 226 -19.52 10.64 -6.57
C ASP A 226 -18.51 11.41 -5.70
N ARG A 227 -18.57 11.25 -4.36
CA ARG A 227 -17.71 11.95 -3.40
C ARG A 227 -16.75 11.00 -2.72
N SER A 228 -15.47 11.38 -2.68
CA SER A 228 -14.44 10.58 -2.00
C SER A 228 -14.72 10.48 -0.50
N LEU A 229 -14.09 9.51 0.18
CA LEU A 229 -14.24 9.37 1.63
C LEU A 229 -13.68 10.60 2.38
N GLN A 230 -12.66 11.24 1.82
CA GLN A 230 -12.06 12.47 2.35
C GLN A 230 -13.01 13.66 2.19
N ASP A 231 -13.73 13.79 1.07
CA ASP A 231 -14.71 14.87 0.88
C ASP A 231 -15.94 14.70 1.77
N LEU A 232 -16.39 13.45 1.97
CA LEU A 232 -17.42 13.14 2.96
C LEU A 232 -17.01 13.58 4.37
N ALA A 233 -15.74 13.36 4.72
CA ALA A 233 -15.19 13.84 5.99
C ALA A 233 -15.18 15.38 6.09
N ALA A 234 -14.75 16.07 5.03
CA ALA A 234 -14.74 17.54 4.95
C ALA A 234 -16.13 18.17 5.07
N THR A 235 -17.16 17.53 4.52
CA THR A 235 -18.56 17.97 4.72
C THR A 235 -19.03 17.77 6.15
N ALA A 236 -18.63 16.68 6.79
CA ALA A 236 -19.05 16.39 8.16
C ALA A 236 -18.34 17.27 9.21
N ASP A 237 -17.13 17.74 8.93
CA ASP A 237 -16.34 18.61 9.81
C ASP A 237 -15.51 19.60 8.97
N PRO A 238 -15.90 20.89 8.92
CA PRO A 238 -15.24 21.92 8.12
C PRO A 238 -13.76 22.17 8.45
N GLY A 239 -13.24 21.63 9.57
CA GLY A 239 -11.81 21.69 9.90
C GLY A 239 -10.96 20.63 9.19
N ILE A 240 -11.59 19.77 8.38
CA ILE A 240 -10.94 18.74 7.58
C ILE A 240 -10.83 19.25 6.14
N PRO A 241 -9.61 19.26 5.54
CA PRO A 241 -9.47 19.60 4.12
C PRO A 241 -10.15 18.55 3.24
N ASP A 242 -10.73 18.98 2.12
CA ASP A 242 -11.19 18.09 1.06
C ASP A 242 -10.01 17.50 0.26
N THR A 243 -10.33 16.67 -0.72
CA THR A 243 -9.31 15.94 -1.49
C THR A 243 -8.43 16.85 -2.34
N ASP A 244 -9.03 17.88 -2.96
CA ASP A 244 -8.28 18.84 -3.78
C ASP A 244 -7.30 19.65 -2.92
N ALA A 245 -7.75 20.15 -1.76
CA ALA A 245 -6.86 20.81 -0.81
C ALA A 245 -5.71 19.90 -0.34
N ILE A 246 -5.95 18.60 -0.17
CA ILE A 246 -4.89 17.63 0.16
C ILE A 246 -3.87 17.53 -0.98
N PHE A 247 -4.28 17.53 -2.25
CA PHE A 247 -3.36 17.50 -3.38
C PHE A 247 -2.55 18.79 -3.52
N ASP A 248 -3.25 19.93 -3.48
CA ASP A 248 -2.66 21.24 -3.75
C ASP A 248 -1.66 21.63 -2.66
N THR A 249 -2.04 21.40 -1.41
CA THR A 249 -1.18 21.75 -0.27
C THR A 249 -0.17 20.65 0.07
N GLN A 250 -0.37 19.44 -0.46
CA GLN A 250 0.32 18.21 -0.06
C GLN A 250 0.20 17.99 1.46
N GLY A 251 -1.06 17.93 1.91
CA GLY A 251 -1.48 17.80 3.30
C GLY A 251 -1.59 16.36 3.80
N VAL A 252 -1.44 16.14 5.11
CA VAL A 252 -1.68 14.80 5.67
C VAL A 252 -3.17 14.44 5.55
N PRO A 253 -3.56 13.43 4.75
CA PRO A 253 -4.96 13.02 4.62
C PRO A 253 -5.46 12.34 5.89
N LEU A 254 -6.78 12.21 6.03
CA LEU A 254 -7.33 11.35 7.06
C LEU A 254 -7.15 9.87 6.70
N LEU A 255 -6.94 9.06 7.72
CA LEU A 255 -7.02 7.61 7.61
C LEU A 255 -8.49 7.19 7.41
N PRO A 256 -8.77 5.99 6.88
CA PRO A 256 -10.14 5.50 6.74
C PRO A 256 -10.93 5.54 8.04
N SER A 257 -10.25 5.36 9.18
CA SER A 257 -10.81 5.49 10.54
C SER A 257 -11.20 6.93 10.93
N GLY A 258 -10.99 7.91 10.06
CA GLY A 258 -11.22 9.34 10.29
C GLY A 258 -10.20 10.01 11.21
N GLN A 259 -9.09 9.33 11.51
CA GLN A 259 -8.05 9.83 12.40
C GLN A 259 -6.96 10.57 11.63
N LYS A 260 -6.43 11.65 12.22
CA LYS A 260 -5.16 12.25 11.78
C LYS A 260 -3.99 11.37 12.22
N PRO A 261 -3.10 10.94 11.31
CA PRO A 261 -1.88 10.19 11.61
C PRO A 261 -1.00 10.90 12.66
N PRO A 262 -0.75 10.30 13.84
CA PRO A 262 0.13 10.90 14.82
C PRO A 262 1.60 10.53 14.60
N MET A 263 2.52 11.46 14.79
CA MET A 263 3.98 11.22 14.80
C MET A 263 4.48 10.54 16.08
N TYR A 264 3.68 10.61 17.14
CA TYR A 264 3.93 9.93 18.40
C TYR A 264 2.63 9.75 19.19
N ALA A 265 2.58 8.69 19.99
CA ALA A 265 1.48 8.47 20.92
C ALA A 265 1.42 9.56 22.00
N LYS A 266 0.22 9.89 22.49
CA LYS A 266 -0.01 10.86 23.58
C LYS A 266 0.81 10.52 24.83
N ASN A 267 1.02 9.25 25.12
CA ASN A 267 1.80 8.79 26.27
C ASN A 267 3.28 9.22 26.23
N HIS A 268 3.86 9.48 25.06
CA HIS A 268 5.24 10.00 24.99
C HIS A 268 5.35 11.39 25.61
N LEU A 269 4.33 12.25 25.45
CA LEU A 269 4.26 13.57 26.09
C LEU A 269 4.15 13.47 27.62
N LEU A 270 3.51 12.41 28.12
CA LEU A 270 3.24 12.26 29.54
C LEU A 270 4.42 11.62 30.26
N PHE A 271 4.94 10.51 29.72
CA PHE A 271 5.83 9.59 30.43
C PHE A 271 7.23 9.47 29.81
N TRP A 272 7.44 10.01 28.61
CA TRP A 272 8.72 9.86 27.88
C TRP A 272 9.27 11.19 27.35
N ARG A 273 9.08 12.26 28.14
CA ARG A 273 9.35 13.65 27.73
C ARG A 273 10.78 13.88 27.23
N LYS A 274 11.78 13.43 28.02
CA LYS A 274 13.21 13.61 27.67
C LYS A 274 13.54 12.91 26.35
N GLY A 275 13.03 11.70 26.15
CA GLY A 275 13.23 10.94 24.91
C GLY A 275 12.51 11.57 23.72
N LEU A 276 11.30 12.10 23.91
CA LEU A 276 10.56 12.82 22.88
C LEU A 276 11.27 14.09 22.41
N VAL A 277 11.82 14.89 23.35
CA VAL A 277 12.63 16.08 23.03
C VAL A 277 13.88 15.66 22.25
N ALA A 278 14.65 14.71 22.78
CA ALA A 278 15.87 14.23 22.11
C ALA A 278 15.60 13.69 20.70
N TRP A 279 14.54 12.89 20.52
CA TRP A 279 14.13 12.40 19.20
C TRP A 279 13.76 13.55 18.26
N SER A 280 12.95 14.50 18.74
CA SER A 280 12.54 15.67 17.96
C SER A 280 13.75 16.48 17.52
N ASP A 281 14.74 16.70 18.39
CA ASP A 281 15.94 17.47 18.09
C ASP A 281 16.86 16.78 17.10
N GLN A 282 17.01 15.46 17.22
CA GLN A 282 17.87 14.68 16.33
C GLN A 282 17.23 14.41 14.97
N SER A 283 15.91 14.31 14.91
CA SER A 283 15.22 13.77 13.72
C SER A 283 14.49 14.83 12.91
N VAL A 284 13.90 15.85 13.54
CA VAL A 284 12.98 16.79 12.87
C VAL A 284 13.64 18.17 12.72
N ARG A 285 13.44 18.82 11.57
CA ARG A 285 13.96 20.18 11.33
C ARG A 285 13.28 21.20 12.23
N ASP A 286 14.01 22.24 12.65
CA ASP A 286 13.48 23.27 13.55
C ASP A 286 12.30 24.03 12.95
N SER A 287 12.31 24.29 11.63
CA SER A 287 11.20 24.90 10.90
C SER A 287 9.92 24.05 10.92
N CYS A 288 10.03 22.77 11.27
CA CYS A 288 8.93 21.83 11.32
C CYS A 288 8.47 21.52 12.76
N LYS A 289 9.03 22.20 13.76
CA LYS A 289 8.67 22.06 15.17
C LYS A 289 7.71 23.18 15.60
N GLN A 290 6.95 22.92 16.67
CA GLN A 290 6.04 23.88 17.28
C GLN A 290 6.23 23.93 18.80
N GLN A 291 5.92 25.08 19.39
CA GLN A 291 5.90 25.25 20.84
C GLN A 291 4.78 24.39 21.44
N THR A 292 5.16 23.40 22.25
CA THR A 292 4.24 22.45 22.87
C THR A 292 4.39 22.51 24.38
N LYS A 293 3.26 22.59 25.10
CA LYS A 293 3.27 22.55 26.57
C LYS A 293 3.45 21.10 27.04
N CYS A 294 4.55 20.82 27.73
CA CYS A 294 4.91 19.51 28.23
C CYS A 294 5.22 19.60 29.73
N GLY A 295 4.28 19.18 30.59
CA GLY A 295 4.47 19.24 32.03
C GLY A 295 4.62 20.65 32.60
N GLY A 296 3.90 21.63 32.03
CA GLY A 296 3.98 23.03 32.46
C GLY A 296 5.03 23.86 31.71
N LEU A 297 6.05 23.23 31.14
CA LEU A 297 7.10 23.89 30.36
C LEU A 297 6.70 23.98 28.88
N LYS A 298 7.03 25.10 28.22
CA LYS A 298 6.96 25.22 26.76
C LYS A 298 8.26 24.69 26.17
N VAL A 299 8.16 23.70 25.29
CA VAL A 299 9.29 23.07 24.60
C VAL A 299 9.02 23.07 23.11
N LEU A 300 10.06 23.32 22.31
CA LEU A 300 9.97 23.23 20.85
C LEU A 300 10.04 21.75 20.44
N LEU A 301 8.96 21.21 19.88
CA LEU A 301 8.83 19.79 19.55
C LEU A 301 8.20 19.60 18.17
N ALA A 302 8.50 18.48 17.53
CA ALA A 302 7.71 18.03 16.38
C ALA A 302 6.21 18.01 16.76
N PRO A 303 5.32 18.51 15.89
CA PRO A 303 3.89 18.45 16.14
C PRO A 303 3.44 17.00 16.20
N ARG A 304 2.45 16.71 17.05
CA ARG A 304 1.87 15.36 17.10
C ARG A 304 1.19 15.01 15.77
N TRP A 305 0.59 16.00 15.11
CA TRP A 305 -0.03 15.87 13.79
C TRP A 305 0.60 16.92 12.89
N PHE A 306 1.29 16.50 11.84
CA PHE A 306 1.82 17.45 10.87
C PHE A 306 0.69 18.12 10.08
N GLY A 307 0.93 19.37 9.69
CA GLY A 307 0.14 20.07 8.67
C GLY A 307 0.53 19.62 7.27
N SER A 308 0.34 20.48 6.27
CA SER A 308 0.79 20.25 4.90
C SER A 308 2.21 20.74 4.65
N LEU A 309 2.86 20.27 3.57
CA LEU A 309 4.17 20.81 3.17
C LEU A 309 4.12 22.32 2.98
N GLN A 310 3.04 22.81 2.35
CA GLN A 310 2.81 24.24 2.16
C GLN A 310 2.74 24.99 3.51
N SER A 311 1.96 24.50 4.47
CA SER A 311 1.81 25.14 5.79
C SER A 311 3.09 25.15 6.62
N LEU A 312 4.02 24.23 6.33
CA LEU A 312 5.33 24.14 6.96
C LEU A 312 6.39 24.98 6.24
N GLY A 313 6.04 25.67 5.14
CA GLY A 313 6.98 26.42 4.30
C GLY A 313 8.01 25.52 3.61
N LEU A 314 7.68 24.26 3.35
CA LEU A 314 8.55 23.29 2.70
C LEU A 314 8.27 23.22 1.19
N PRO A 315 9.26 22.82 0.38
CA PRO A 315 9.04 22.61 -1.04
C PRO A 315 7.99 21.52 -1.28
N LEU A 316 7.05 21.78 -2.17
CA LEU A 316 6.11 20.78 -2.66
C LEU A 316 6.82 19.82 -3.62
N TYR A 317 6.38 18.57 -3.64
CA TYR A 317 6.70 17.66 -4.74
C TYR A 317 5.94 18.09 -6.00
N ASN A 318 6.25 17.45 -7.14
CA ASN A 318 5.50 17.66 -8.38
C ASN A 318 3.99 17.53 -8.14
N GLU A 319 3.22 18.31 -8.90
CA GLU A 319 1.77 18.26 -8.91
C GLU A 319 1.28 16.85 -9.23
N TYR A 320 0.09 16.52 -8.72
CA TYR A 320 -0.56 15.26 -9.05
C TYR A 320 -1.04 15.30 -10.49
N THR A 321 -0.71 14.25 -11.25
CA THR A 321 -1.29 14.03 -12.58
C THR A 321 -2.78 13.71 -12.45
N ASP A 322 -3.54 13.91 -13.53
CA ASP A 322 -4.97 13.58 -13.55
C ASP A 322 -5.20 12.08 -13.28
N GLU A 323 -4.30 11.23 -13.78
CA GLU A 323 -4.32 9.80 -13.49
C GLU A 323 -4.14 9.53 -11.99
N GLU A 324 -3.14 10.12 -11.34
CA GLU A 324 -2.95 9.95 -9.89
C GLU A 324 -4.14 10.46 -9.07
N LYS A 325 -4.76 11.58 -9.48
CA LYS A 325 -5.97 12.09 -8.81
C LYS A 325 -7.15 11.13 -9.03
N SER A 326 -7.29 10.56 -10.23
CA SER A 326 -8.43 9.73 -10.63
C SER A 326 -8.68 8.53 -9.71
N ILE A 327 -7.62 7.93 -9.16
CA ILE A 327 -7.72 6.76 -8.28
C ILE A 327 -8.18 7.11 -6.86
N MET A 328 -8.10 8.38 -6.45
CA MET A 328 -8.51 8.87 -5.13
C MET A 328 -9.80 9.72 -5.18
N CYS A 329 -10.14 10.29 -6.34
CA CYS A 329 -11.35 11.11 -6.55
C CYS A 329 -12.51 10.39 -7.25
N LEU A 330 -12.58 9.06 -7.20
CA LEU A 330 -13.72 8.26 -7.74
C LEU A 330 -14.04 8.47 -9.23
N ALA A 331 -13.04 8.83 -10.05
CA ALA A 331 -13.23 9.00 -11.49
C ALA A 331 -13.49 7.66 -12.22
N TRP A 332 -13.20 6.53 -11.60
CA TRP A 332 -13.33 5.21 -12.20
C TRP A 332 -14.70 4.57 -11.93
N CYS A 333 -15.60 4.69 -12.90
CA CYS A 333 -16.81 3.88 -12.98
C CYS A 333 -16.44 2.44 -13.39
N ILE A 334 -16.70 1.47 -12.52
CA ILE A 334 -16.36 0.06 -12.73
C ILE A 334 -17.31 -0.57 -13.76
N SER A 335 -18.58 -0.16 -13.79
CA SER A 335 -19.61 -0.74 -14.66
C SER A 335 -19.49 -0.33 -16.13
N GLU A 336 -18.95 0.84 -16.43
CA GLU A 336 -18.83 1.36 -17.81
C GLU A 336 -17.58 0.82 -18.55
N ALA A 337 -16.55 0.39 -17.83
CA ALA A 337 -15.29 -0.08 -18.40
C ALA A 337 -15.37 -1.47 -19.07
N LEU A 338 -16.57 -2.05 -19.20
CA LEU A 338 -16.80 -3.37 -19.79
C LEU A 338 -16.96 -3.33 -21.32
N GLY A 339 -17.08 -2.14 -21.92
CA GLY A 339 -17.28 -1.99 -23.38
C GLY A 339 -16.04 -1.71 -24.21
N SER A 340 -14.96 -1.19 -23.64
CA SER A 340 -13.76 -0.78 -24.40
C SER A 340 -12.63 -0.35 -23.47
N ILE A 341 -11.54 -1.12 -23.41
CA ILE A 341 -10.28 -0.66 -22.83
C ILE A 341 -9.41 -0.16 -24.00
N PRO A 342 -9.02 1.12 -24.07
CA PRO A 342 -7.93 1.54 -24.93
C PRO A 342 -6.68 0.79 -24.49
N SER A 343 -5.96 0.16 -25.43
CA SER A 343 -4.71 -0.55 -25.15
C SER A 343 -3.72 0.37 -24.43
N LEU A 344 -3.66 0.25 -23.10
CA LEU A 344 -2.64 0.91 -22.29
C LEU A 344 -1.30 0.30 -22.70
N GLY A 345 -0.49 1.11 -23.39
CA GLY A 345 0.82 0.73 -23.88
C GLY A 345 1.67 0.16 -22.75
N LEU A 346 2.23 -1.02 -22.97
CA LEU A 346 3.24 -1.63 -22.13
C LEU A 346 4.36 -0.61 -21.83
N PHE A 347 4.52 -0.24 -20.57
CA PHE A 347 5.61 0.63 -20.16
C PHE A 347 6.94 -0.14 -20.14
N ILE A 348 7.98 0.56 -20.62
CA ILE A 348 9.35 0.09 -20.86
C ILE A 348 10.05 -0.29 -19.54
N PRO A 349 10.82 -1.39 -19.48
CA PRO A 349 11.54 -1.78 -18.28
C PRO A 349 12.60 -0.75 -17.88
N CYS A 350 12.86 -0.69 -16.58
CA CYS A 350 13.88 0.12 -15.93
C CYS A 350 15.26 -0.04 -16.61
N GLU A 351 15.70 0.97 -17.36
CA GLU A 351 17.08 1.04 -17.82
C GLU A 351 17.99 1.06 -16.59
N LYS A 352 18.91 0.09 -16.53
CA LYS A 352 20.02 0.12 -15.57
C LYS A 352 20.91 1.30 -15.97
N SER A 353 20.81 2.40 -15.22
CA SER A 353 21.78 3.49 -15.34
C SER A 353 23.15 2.96 -14.93
N THR A 354 23.98 2.68 -15.92
CA THR A 354 25.40 2.40 -15.74
C THR A 354 26.09 3.75 -15.76
N ILE A 355 26.63 4.18 -14.62
CA ILE A 355 27.51 5.34 -14.55
C ILE A 355 28.85 4.92 -15.16
N VAL A 356 29.12 5.32 -16.40
CA VAL A 356 30.48 5.35 -16.98
C VAL A 356 30.64 6.69 -17.67
N GLY A 357 31.70 7.41 -17.32
CA GLY A 357 32.02 8.72 -17.85
C GLY A 357 32.65 8.68 -19.23
N GLY A 358 32.63 9.85 -19.88
CA GLY A 358 33.62 10.23 -20.88
C GLY A 358 33.24 9.95 -22.33
N GLY A 359 32.77 11.00 -23.01
CA GLY A 359 33.24 11.35 -24.36
C GLY A 359 32.53 10.72 -25.57
N SER A 360 32.18 11.61 -26.49
CA SER A 360 31.81 11.41 -27.91
C SER A 360 30.35 11.06 -28.24
N SER A 361 29.80 11.85 -29.17
CA SER A 361 28.42 11.84 -29.66
C SER A 361 28.09 10.63 -30.53
N PRO A 362 26.83 10.14 -30.55
CA PRO A 362 26.36 9.32 -31.65
C PRO A 362 25.29 10.00 -32.51
N GLN A 363 25.46 9.78 -33.82
CA GLN A 363 24.53 10.08 -34.89
C GLN A 363 23.26 9.23 -34.78
N SER A 364 22.12 9.84 -35.10
CA SER A 364 20.80 9.19 -35.17
C SER A 364 20.68 8.31 -36.41
N THR A 365 20.32 7.02 -36.27
CA THR A 365 19.61 6.27 -37.32
C THR A 365 18.79 5.11 -36.72
N ASN A 366 17.63 4.86 -37.35
CA ASN A 366 16.81 3.63 -37.33
C ASN A 366 15.80 3.37 -36.18
N MET A 367 14.82 4.27 -36.07
CA MET A 367 13.50 4.03 -35.44
C MET A 367 12.48 3.15 -36.22
N PRO A 368 12.48 3.02 -37.57
CA PRO A 368 11.35 2.38 -38.28
C PRO A 368 11.18 0.88 -38.01
N ALA A 369 12.27 0.12 -37.85
CA ALA A 369 12.20 -1.34 -37.73
C ALA A 369 11.64 -1.84 -36.38
N MET A 370 11.77 -1.03 -35.32
CA MET A 370 11.25 -1.37 -34.00
C MET A 370 9.74 -1.16 -33.93
N LEU A 371 9.24 -0.08 -34.54
CA LEU A 371 7.82 0.23 -34.62
C LEU A 371 7.05 -0.85 -35.41
N THR A 372 7.63 -1.36 -36.50
CA THR A 372 7.03 -2.45 -37.29
C THR A 372 6.91 -3.76 -36.52
N ARG A 373 7.91 -4.09 -35.67
CA ARG A 373 7.86 -5.31 -34.83
C ARG A 373 6.83 -5.19 -33.70
N ILE A 374 6.66 -4.00 -33.14
CA ILE A 374 5.66 -3.74 -32.11
C ILE A 374 4.24 -3.84 -32.70
N LEU A 375 4.01 -3.26 -33.87
CA LEU A 375 2.71 -3.33 -34.53
C LEU A 375 2.35 -4.77 -34.95
N ALA A 376 3.32 -5.56 -35.40
CA ALA A 376 3.11 -6.97 -35.73
C ALA A 376 2.78 -7.83 -34.51
N LEU A 377 3.42 -7.57 -33.36
CA LEU A 377 3.17 -8.30 -32.11
C LEU A 377 1.78 -7.97 -31.55
N THR A 378 1.37 -6.69 -31.60
CA THR A 378 0.04 -6.26 -31.16
C THR A 378 -1.05 -6.86 -32.04
N ALA A 379 -0.86 -6.89 -33.36
CA ALA A 379 -1.81 -7.53 -34.28
C ALA A 379 -1.94 -9.04 -34.01
N LEU A 380 -0.82 -9.74 -33.78
CA LEU A 380 -0.82 -11.17 -33.46
C LEU A 380 -1.55 -11.47 -32.15
N LEU A 381 -1.34 -10.66 -31.11
CA LEU A 381 -2.04 -10.80 -29.83
C LEU A 381 -3.54 -10.50 -29.96
N GLN A 382 -3.92 -9.53 -30.79
CA GLN A 382 -5.33 -9.23 -31.08
C GLN A 382 -6.03 -10.39 -31.80
N THR A 383 -5.32 -11.05 -32.74
CA THR A 383 -5.83 -12.22 -33.46
C THR A 383 -5.94 -13.44 -32.56
N LEU A 384 -4.98 -13.64 -31.65
CA LEU A 384 -5.04 -14.72 -30.66
C LEU A 384 -6.18 -14.52 -29.65
N ALA A 385 -6.45 -13.28 -29.25
CA ALA A 385 -7.55 -12.96 -28.34
C ALA A 385 -8.94 -13.14 -28.98
N THR A 386 -9.06 -12.97 -30.30
CA THR A 386 -10.32 -13.19 -31.05
C THR A 386 -10.54 -14.64 -31.49
N ALA A 387 -9.48 -15.46 -31.55
CA ALA A 387 -9.56 -16.86 -31.93
C ALA A 387 -9.91 -17.81 -30.76
N CYS A 388 -9.92 -17.34 -29.51
CA CYS A 388 -10.20 -18.16 -28.33
C CYS A 388 -11.69 -18.13 -27.96
N ASN A 389 -12.46 -19.06 -28.52
CA ASN A 389 -13.75 -19.52 -27.98
C ASN A 389 -13.49 -20.75 -27.08
N GLU A 390 -14.26 -20.92 -26.01
CA GLU A 390 -13.92 -21.70 -24.80
C GLU A 390 -13.67 -23.23 -24.94
N ASP A 391 -13.69 -23.84 -26.13
CA ASP A 391 -13.67 -25.31 -26.27
C ASP A 391 -12.32 -25.95 -26.68
N CYS A 392 -11.22 -25.21 -26.72
CA CYS A 392 -9.93 -25.74 -27.23
C CYS A 392 -8.75 -25.70 -26.24
N MET A 393 -9.01 -25.93 -24.95
CA MET A 393 -8.00 -25.91 -23.88
C MET A 393 -7.77 -27.29 -23.22
N LEU A 394 -7.79 -28.37 -24.02
CA LEU A 394 -7.38 -29.71 -23.54
C LEU A 394 -6.43 -30.47 -24.48
N GLN A 395 -5.86 -29.85 -25.53
CA GLN A 395 -5.03 -30.58 -26.50
C GLN A 395 -3.75 -29.87 -26.97
N VAL A 396 -3.28 -28.83 -26.28
CA VAL A 396 -2.05 -28.10 -26.68
C VAL A 396 -0.89 -28.25 -25.66
N PHE A 397 -1.06 -29.06 -24.62
CA PHE A 397 0.02 -29.35 -23.65
C PHE A 397 0.58 -30.78 -23.71
N SER A 398 0.39 -31.51 -24.81
CA SER A 398 0.99 -32.85 -24.99
C SER A 398 2.15 -32.93 -25.99
N ASP A 399 2.44 -31.91 -26.80
CA ASP A 399 3.38 -32.05 -27.92
C ASP A 399 4.56 -31.05 -27.90
N VAL A 400 5.11 -30.76 -26.71
CA VAL A 400 6.41 -30.09 -26.58
C VAL A 400 7.24 -30.74 -25.46
N ASP A 401 7.52 -32.03 -25.62
CA ASP A 401 8.62 -32.72 -24.94
C ASP A 401 8.95 -33.97 -25.76
N ASP A 402 9.80 -33.81 -26.78
CA ASP A 402 10.72 -34.84 -27.29
C ASP A 402 11.37 -34.37 -28.59
N THR A 403 12.38 -33.51 -28.47
CA THR A 403 13.48 -33.40 -29.44
C THR A 403 14.52 -32.44 -28.89
N PHE A 404 15.46 -32.92 -28.07
CA PHE A 404 16.85 -32.42 -28.00
C PHE A 404 17.66 -33.22 -26.95
N ILE A 405 17.86 -34.52 -27.19
CA ILE A 405 18.97 -35.28 -26.58
C ILE A 405 19.64 -36.09 -27.68
N SER A 406 20.62 -35.48 -28.37
CA SER A 406 21.81 -36.19 -28.88
C SER A 406 22.78 -35.21 -29.52
N SER A 407 23.79 -34.77 -28.78
CA SER A 407 25.18 -34.62 -29.29
C SER A 407 26.04 -34.04 -28.16
N GLY A 408 26.96 -34.86 -27.66
CA GLY A 408 27.90 -34.46 -26.64
C GLY A 408 28.86 -33.39 -27.15
N GLY A 409 29.03 -32.33 -26.36
CA GLY A 409 30.07 -31.33 -26.54
C GLY A 409 30.49 -30.80 -25.17
N ARG A 410 31.71 -31.15 -24.73
CA ARG A 410 32.38 -30.53 -23.58
C ARG A 410 32.84 -29.13 -23.98
N ILE A 411 32.52 -28.12 -23.16
CA ILE A 411 33.17 -26.81 -23.21
C ILE A 411 33.84 -26.58 -21.85
N VAL A 412 35.15 -26.33 -21.91
CA VAL A 412 36.05 -25.97 -20.82
C VAL A 412 36.01 -24.44 -20.68
N TRP A 413 35.89 -23.94 -19.46
CA TRP A 413 35.94 -22.51 -19.17
C TRP A 413 37.39 -22.05 -18.99
N SER A 414 37.75 -20.97 -19.69
CA SER A 414 38.88 -20.07 -19.40
C SER A 414 38.33 -18.68 -19.13
#